data_AF-A0A848TQB7-F1
#
_entry.id   AF-A0A848TQB7-F1
#
_cell.length_a   1.000
_cell.length_b   1.000
_cell.length_c   1.000
_cell.angle_alpha   90.00
_cell.angle_beta   90.00
_cell.angle_gamma   90.00
#
_symmetry.space_group_name_H-M   'P 1'
#
loop_
_entity.id
_entity.type
_entity.pdbx_description
1 polymer ?
#
loop_
_entity_poly.entity_id
_entity_poly.type
_entity_poly.pdbx_seq_one_letter_code
_entity_poly.pdbx_strand_id
1 'polypeptide(L)'
;GIAVGNVVGSNIGNVLLILGLAAFLVPITVDARALSRDGTVLMAATVACLAVVLTGHVGRWTGLTFVAALAVYVVATIVIERRRESRAAAVYEAETDLVAETAAGWRAAVLALAGLIVLIVGARFLVTGAIGVSERAGLSEALIGLTIVAIGTSLPELVTSVIAVRRGQGDVAFGNIIGSNIFNILGILGVTAAVRPLTVPDEIARLDIWVMTAAALALVLLARSGWRVSRSEGGAMLAAYALYLGVLIAMA
;
A
#
# COMPACT_ATOMS: atom_id res chain seq x y z
N GLY A 1 -9.91 -4.10 -17.15
CA GLY A 1 -10.55 -2.89 -16.63
C GLY A 1 -10.41 -2.81 -15.13
N ILE A 2 -11.46 -3.20 -14.39
CA ILE A 2 -11.60 -2.97 -12.94
C ILE A 2 -10.39 -3.45 -12.11
N ALA A 3 -9.85 -4.64 -12.40
CA ALA A 3 -8.71 -5.16 -11.64
C ALA A 3 -7.43 -4.31 -11.77
N VAL A 4 -7.14 -3.80 -12.98
CA VAL A 4 -5.97 -2.93 -13.21
C VAL A 4 -6.18 -1.58 -12.50
N GLY A 5 -7.40 -1.03 -12.58
CA GLY A 5 -7.77 0.21 -11.87
C GLY A 5 -7.63 0.09 -10.37
N ASN A 6 -8.12 -1.01 -9.79
CA ASN A 6 -7.98 -1.26 -8.35
C ASN A 6 -6.52 -1.36 -7.92
N VAL A 7 -5.68 -2.05 -8.69
CA VAL A 7 -4.25 -2.16 -8.38
C VAL A 7 -3.59 -0.79 -8.46
N VAL A 8 -3.74 -0.07 -9.57
CA VAL A 8 -3.09 1.24 -9.76
C VAL A 8 -3.59 2.26 -8.72
N GLY A 9 -4.91 2.36 -8.54
CA GLY A 9 -5.53 3.28 -7.57
C GLY A 9 -5.14 2.96 -6.12
N SER A 10 -5.11 1.68 -5.74
CA SER A 10 -4.66 1.28 -4.39
C SER A 10 -3.19 1.62 -4.17
N ASN A 11 -2.32 1.45 -5.17
CA ASN A 11 -0.91 1.85 -5.03
C ASN A 11 -0.76 3.37 -4.83
N ILE A 12 -1.48 4.17 -5.62
CA ILE A 12 -1.51 5.64 -5.47
C ILE A 12 -2.01 6.03 -4.08
N GLY A 13 -3.12 5.44 -3.62
CA GLY A 13 -3.69 5.71 -2.30
C GLY A 13 -2.75 5.31 -1.17
N ASN A 14 -2.11 4.16 -1.25
CA ASN A 14 -1.20 3.69 -0.21
C ASN A 14 -0.01 4.63 -0.04
N VAL A 15 0.55 5.12 -1.14
CA VAL A 15 1.65 6.08 -1.09
C VAL A 15 1.14 7.46 -0.68
N LEU A 16 0.27 8.09 -1.48
CA LEU A 16 -0.03 9.51 -1.31
C LEU A 16 -0.99 9.80 -0.15
N LEU A 17 -1.98 8.93 0.08
CA LEU A 17 -2.97 9.11 1.14
C LEU A 17 -2.50 8.48 2.46
N ILE A 18 -2.23 7.17 2.47
CA ILE A 18 -1.99 6.45 3.73
C ILE A 18 -0.67 6.87 4.35
N LEU A 19 0.43 6.70 3.61
CA LEU A 19 1.75 7.09 4.09
C LEU A 19 1.85 8.61 4.26
N GLY A 20 1.24 9.38 3.34
CA GLY A 20 1.15 10.83 3.45
C GLY A 20 0.49 11.29 4.75
N LEU A 21 -0.66 10.71 5.12
CA LEU A 21 -1.34 11.02 6.39
C LEU A 21 -0.52 10.57 7.59
N ALA A 22 0.02 9.35 7.55
CA ALA A 22 0.82 8.82 8.65
C ALA A 22 2.05 9.72 8.91
N ALA A 23 2.78 10.12 7.87
CA ALA A 23 3.93 11.02 7.95
C ALA A 23 3.56 12.45 8.37
N PHE A 24 2.41 12.95 7.90
CA PHE A 24 1.89 14.26 8.32
C PHE A 24 1.59 14.29 9.82
N LEU A 25 1.06 13.20 10.38
CA LEU A 25 0.76 13.07 11.80
C LEU A 25 2.01 12.85 12.66
N VAL A 26 2.92 11.98 12.23
CA VAL A 26 4.16 11.64 12.92
C VAL A 26 5.24 11.38 11.88
N PRO A 27 6.41 12.06 11.91
CA PRO A 27 7.51 11.77 11.01
C PRO A 27 7.88 10.28 11.02
N ILE A 28 8.00 9.69 9.83
CA ILE A 28 8.28 8.26 9.69
C ILE A 28 9.77 8.08 9.47
N THR A 29 10.45 7.40 10.39
CA THR A 29 11.85 6.99 10.21
C THR A 29 11.94 5.81 9.26
N VAL A 30 12.94 5.82 8.38
CA VAL A 30 13.11 4.79 7.35
C VAL A 30 14.46 4.10 7.54
N ASP A 31 14.46 2.77 7.63
CA ASP A 31 15.69 2.00 7.64
C ASP A 31 16.36 2.03 6.26
N ALA A 32 17.63 2.41 6.25
CA ALA A 32 18.36 2.63 5.01
C ALA A 32 18.53 1.38 4.15
N ARG A 33 18.70 0.23 4.80
CA ARG A 33 18.91 -1.05 4.14
C ARG A 33 17.57 -1.57 3.61
N ALA A 34 16.51 -1.48 4.41
CA ALA A 34 15.15 -1.80 3.99
C ALA A 34 14.76 -0.99 2.75
N LEU A 35 15.01 0.34 2.76
CA LEU A 35 14.75 1.19 1.60
C LEU A 35 15.56 0.77 0.37
N SER A 36 16.85 0.45 0.54
CA SER A 36 17.69 0.04 -0.59
C SER A 36 17.24 -1.29 -1.23
N ARG A 37 16.67 -2.21 -0.45
CA ARG A 37 16.15 -3.49 -0.95
C ARG A 37 14.74 -3.31 -1.49
N ASP A 38 13.81 -2.96 -0.61
CA ASP A 38 12.37 -2.95 -0.90
C ASP A 38 11.98 -1.77 -1.79
N GLY A 39 12.66 -0.63 -1.66
CA GLY A 39 12.49 0.51 -2.57
C GLY A 39 12.95 0.19 -3.99
N THR A 40 14.04 -0.56 -4.17
CA THR A 40 14.47 -1.00 -5.51
C THR A 40 13.50 -1.99 -6.12
N VAL A 41 12.99 -2.95 -5.34
CA VAL A 41 11.97 -3.90 -5.81
C VAL A 41 10.67 -3.18 -6.16
N LEU A 42 10.24 -2.22 -5.33
CA LEU A 42 9.08 -1.37 -5.62
C LEU A 42 9.24 -0.62 -6.94
N MET A 43 10.39 0.02 -7.17
CA MET A 43 10.64 0.73 -8.43
C MET A 43 10.67 -0.22 -9.62
N ALA A 44 11.31 -1.38 -9.50
CA ALA A 44 11.35 -2.38 -10.56
C ALA A 44 9.94 -2.91 -10.89
N ALA A 45 9.14 -3.24 -9.88
CA ALA A 45 7.76 -3.67 -10.04
C ALA A 45 6.90 -2.56 -10.68
N THR A 46 7.06 -1.32 -10.21
CA THR A 46 6.33 -0.15 -10.75
C THR A 46 6.65 0.11 -12.21
N VAL A 47 7.94 0.07 -12.59
CA VAL A 47 8.37 0.25 -13.99
C VAL A 47 7.91 -0.92 -14.86
N ALA A 48 7.97 -2.16 -14.36
CA ALA A 48 7.44 -3.32 -15.08
C ALA A 48 5.92 -3.21 -15.29
N CYS A 49 5.19 -2.76 -14.27
CA CYS A 49 3.76 -2.48 -14.36
C CYS A 49 3.46 -1.41 -15.40
N LEU A 50 4.18 -0.28 -15.35
CA LEU A 50 4.08 0.80 -16.34
C LEU A 50 4.27 0.27 -17.76
N ALA A 51 5.37 -0.43 -18.02
CA ALA A 51 5.69 -0.96 -19.34
C ALA A 51 4.57 -1.87 -19.88
N VAL A 52 4.03 -2.75 -19.03
CA VAL A 52 2.96 -3.67 -19.39
C VAL A 52 1.64 -2.95 -19.61
N VAL A 53 1.28 -2.00 -18.73
CA VAL A 53 0.04 -1.23 -18.84
C VAL A 53 0.02 -0.41 -20.13
N LEU A 54 1.17 0.16 -20.54
CA LEU A 54 1.31 0.90 -21.79
C LEU A 54 1.13 0.04 -23.05
N THR A 55 1.24 -1.29 -22.95
CA THR A 55 0.91 -2.17 -24.09
C THR A 55 -0.59 -2.33 -24.32
N GLY A 56 -1.44 -1.84 -23.41
CA GLY A 56 -2.90 -1.99 -23.48
C GLY A 56 -3.42 -3.38 -23.04
N HIS A 57 -2.53 -4.35 -22.80
CA HIS A 57 -2.92 -5.72 -22.47
C HIS A 57 -1.97 -6.40 -21.48
N VAL A 58 -2.54 -7.00 -20.42
CA VAL A 58 -1.80 -7.83 -19.46
C VAL A 58 -2.13 -9.30 -19.72
N GLY A 59 -1.24 -9.99 -20.43
CA GLY A 59 -1.40 -11.39 -20.79
C GLY A 59 -1.07 -12.38 -19.66
N ARG A 60 -1.42 -13.66 -19.86
CA ARG A 60 -1.17 -14.73 -18.86
C ARG A 60 0.29 -14.88 -18.50
N TRP A 61 1.17 -14.84 -19.51
CA TRP A 61 2.62 -14.98 -19.31
C TRP A 61 3.20 -13.84 -18.49
N THR A 62 2.75 -12.61 -18.72
CA THR A 62 3.10 -11.46 -17.89
C THR A 62 2.65 -11.67 -16.45
N GLY A 63 1.42 -12.17 -16.24
CA GLY A 63 0.90 -12.50 -14.93
C GLY A 63 1.74 -13.56 -14.20
N LEU A 64 2.08 -14.66 -14.88
CA LEU A 64 2.95 -15.71 -14.33
C LEU A 64 4.34 -15.19 -13.97
N THR A 65 4.93 -14.33 -14.81
CA THR A 65 6.22 -13.68 -14.54
C THR A 65 6.15 -12.79 -13.30
N PHE A 66 5.07 -12.03 -13.13
CA PHE A 66 4.88 -11.18 -11.94
C PHE A 66 4.75 -12.03 -10.66
N VAL A 67 3.97 -13.10 -10.70
CA VAL A 67 3.85 -14.04 -9.57
C VAL A 67 5.18 -14.72 -9.25
N ALA A 68 5.93 -15.15 -10.26
CA ALA A 68 7.26 -15.71 -10.07
C ALA A 68 8.23 -14.69 -9.46
N ALA A 69 8.20 -13.44 -9.92
CA ALA A 69 9.01 -12.36 -9.35
C ALA A 69 8.64 -12.09 -7.88
N LEU A 70 7.36 -12.12 -7.52
CA LEU A 70 6.92 -12.03 -6.13
C LEU A 70 7.46 -13.18 -5.29
N ALA A 71 7.36 -14.42 -5.79
CA ALA A 71 7.85 -15.60 -5.07
C ALA A 71 9.37 -15.50 -4.84
N VAL A 72 10.13 -15.09 -5.86
CA VAL A 72 11.58 -14.85 -5.75
C VAL A 72 11.86 -13.77 -4.72
N TYR A 73 11.15 -12.64 -4.75
CA TYR A 73 11.30 -11.57 -3.77
C TYR A 73 11.03 -12.04 -2.34
N VAL A 74 9.94 -12.77 -2.11
CA VAL A 74 9.59 -13.29 -0.78
C VAL A 74 10.63 -14.29 -0.29
N VAL A 75 11.03 -15.26 -1.12
CA VAL A 75 12.05 -16.26 -0.77
C VAL A 75 13.40 -15.59 -0.50
N ALA A 76 13.83 -14.67 -1.36
CA ALA A 76 15.07 -13.94 -1.18
C ALA A 76 15.07 -13.14 0.13
N THR A 77 13.97 -12.44 0.42
CA THR A 77 13.79 -11.69 1.67
C THR A 77 13.90 -12.63 2.88
N ILE A 78 13.17 -13.74 2.90
CA ILE A 78 13.22 -14.73 3.99
C ILE A 78 14.64 -15.29 4.17
N VAL A 79 15.33 -15.66 3.08
CA VAL A 79 16.68 -16.23 3.15
C VAL A 79 17.70 -15.20 3.66
N ILE A 80 17.61 -13.96 3.18
CA ILE A 80 18.51 -12.87 3.61
C ILE A 80 18.29 -12.55 5.09
N GLU A 81 17.04 -12.56 5.55
CA GLU A 81 16.67 -12.20 6.92
C GLU A 81 16.99 -13.33 7.91
N ARG A 82 16.79 -14.60 7.52
CA ARG A 82 17.22 -15.77 8.29
C ARG A 82 18.74 -15.86 8.44
N ARG A 83 19.50 -15.49 7.42
CA ARG A 83 20.98 -15.43 7.49
C ARG A 83 21.50 -14.27 8.34
N ARG A 84 20.63 -13.38 8.81
CA ARG A 84 20.96 -12.13 9.53
C ARG A 84 20.71 -12.19 11.04
N GLU A 85 20.48 -13.37 11.63
CA GLU A 85 20.54 -13.56 13.09
C GLU A 85 21.87 -13.06 13.67
N SER A 86 21.96 -11.76 13.98
CA SER A 86 23.08 -11.14 14.72
C SER A 86 22.77 -9.75 15.30
N ARG A 87 21.61 -9.09 15.05
CA ARG A 87 21.27 -7.85 15.78
C ARG A 87 19.80 -7.46 15.83
N ALA A 88 19.05 -7.62 14.73
CA ALA A 88 17.61 -7.37 14.72
C ALA A 88 16.84 -8.46 15.47
N ALA A 89 17.27 -9.73 15.30
CA ALA A 89 16.78 -10.85 16.08
C ALA A 89 16.88 -10.58 17.60
N ALA A 90 17.97 -10.01 18.12
CA ALA A 90 18.11 -9.71 19.55
C ALA A 90 17.19 -8.59 20.09
N VAL A 91 16.79 -7.62 19.24
CA VAL A 91 15.86 -6.55 19.62
C VAL A 91 14.43 -7.06 19.57
N TYR A 92 14.08 -7.82 18.51
CA TYR A 92 12.81 -8.49 18.42
C TYR A 92 12.68 -9.59 19.47
N GLU A 93 13.73 -10.33 19.82
CA GLU A 93 13.76 -11.36 20.87
C GLU A 93 13.55 -10.72 22.25
N ALA A 94 14.13 -9.55 22.54
CA ALA A 94 13.83 -8.82 23.78
C ALA A 94 12.37 -8.29 23.85
N GLU A 95 11.79 -7.88 22.71
CA GLU A 95 10.38 -7.47 22.62
C GLU A 95 9.43 -8.68 22.61
N THR A 96 9.88 -9.79 22.01
CA THR A 96 9.19 -11.07 21.92
C THR A 96 9.25 -11.80 23.25
N ASP A 97 10.29 -11.64 24.07
CA ASP A 97 10.39 -12.26 25.39
C ASP A 97 9.42 -11.61 26.39
N LEU A 98 9.22 -10.28 26.30
CA LEU A 98 8.18 -9.55 27.04
C LEU A 98 6.76 -9.96 26.62
N VAL A 99 6.55 -10.30 25.34
CA VAL A 99 5.26 -10.74 24.80
C VAL A 99 5.08 -12.26 24.90
N ALA A 100 6.15 -13.05 24.90
CA ALA A 100 6.14 -14.51 24.94
C ALA A 100 5.80 -15.01 26.34
N GLU A 101 6.17 -14.27 27.39
CA GLU A 101 5.65 -14.52 28.74
C GLU A 101 4.13 -14.36 28.84
N THR A 102 3.49 -13.57 27.94
CA THR A 102 2.05 -13.27 27.99
C THR A 102 1.22 -13.87 26.86
N ALA A 103 1.80 -14.27 25.72
CA ALA A 103 1.03 -14.64 24.53
C ALA A 103 1.77 -15.58 23.55
N ALA A 104 2.35 -16.69 24.01
CA ALA A 104 2.70 -17.80 23.12
C ALA A 104 1.56 -18.83 23.05
N GLY A 105 0.75 -18.81 21.99
CA GLY A 105 -0.25 -19.86 21.73
C GLY A 105 -1.46 -19.42 20.91
N TRP A 106 -2.42 -20.34 20.73
CA TRP A 106 -3.68 -20.14 20.00
C TRP A 106 -4.47 -18.90 20.43
N ARG A 107 -4.27 -18.41 21.66
CA ARG A 107 -4.88 -17.16 22.18
C ARG A 107 -4.42 -15.92 21.41
N ALA A 108 -3.14 -15.84 21.05
CA ALA A 108 -2.61 -14.73 20.25
C ALA A 108 -3.21 -14.77 18.84
N ALA A 109 -3.31 -15.95 18.24
CA ALA A 109 -3.96 -16.15 16.95
C ALA A 109 -5.44 -15.78 16.99
N VAL A 110 -6.17 -16.15 18.06
CA VAL A 110 -7.57 -15.78 18.26
C VAL A 110 -7.73 -14.26 18.43
N LEU A 111 -6.88 -13.62 19.24
CA LEU A 111 -6.92 -12.16 19.41
C LEU A 111 -6.59 -11.42 18.11
N ALA A 112 -5.60 -11.88 17.35
CA ALA A 112 -5.25 -11.32 16.05
C ALA A 112 -6.43 -11.45 15.06
N LEU A 113 -7.06 -12.64 15.00
CA LEU A 113 -8.21 -12.87 14.14
C LEU A 113 -9.43 -12.03 14.55
N ALA A 114 -9.71 -11.95 15.86
CA ALA A 114 -10.79 -11.13 16.40
C ALA A 114 -10.54 -9.64 16.09
N GLY A 115 -9.32 -9.15 16.29
CA GLY A 115 -8.92 -7.79 15.95
C GLY A 115 -9.08 -7.48 14.47
N LEU A 116 -8.67 -8.41 13.59
CA LEU A 116 -8.87 -8.29 12.14
C LEU A 116 -10.35 -8.21 11.76
N ILE A 117 -11.20 -9.06 12.37
CA ILE A 117 -12.65 -9.03 12.13
C ILE A 117 -13.24 -7.68 12.57
N VAL A 118 -12.90 -7.21 13.77
CA VAL A 118 -13.38 -5.92 14.29
C VAL A 118 -12.93 -4.77 13.40
N LEU A 119 -11.67 -4.78 12.94
CA LEU A 119 -11.15 -3.78 12.00
C LEU A 119 -11.94 -3.77 10.68
N ILE A 120 -12.18 -4.93 10.08
CA ILE A 120 -12.91 -5.04 8.80
C ILE A 120 -14.37 -4.58 8.97
N VAL A 121 -15.05 -5.02 10.02
CA VAL A 121 -16.44 -4.66 10.29
C VAL A 121 -16.55 -3.15 10.61
N GLY A 122 -15.64 -2.61 11.42
CA GLY A 122 -15.59 -1.19 11.74
C GLY A 122 -15.33 -0.33 10.50
N ALA A 123 -14.40 -0.73 9.63
CA ALA A 123 -14.16 -0.05 8.36
C ALA A 123 -15.42 -0.08 7.47
N ARG A 124 -16.12 -1.22 7.38
CA ARG A 124 -17.39 -1.31 6.64
C ARG A 124 -18.44 -0.34 7.18
N PHE A 125 -18.65 -0.29 8.49
CA PHE A 125 -19.60 0.65 9.08
C PHE A 125 -19.22 2.12 8.82
N LEU A 126 -17.92 2.45 8.86
CA LEU A 126 -17.47 3.80 8.52
C LEU A 126 -17.81 4.16 7.07
N VAL A 127 -17.52 3.26 6.12
CA VAL A 127 -17.78 3.49 4.69
C VAL A 127 -19.28 3.61 4.43
N THR A 128 -20.09 2.67 4.91
CA THR A 128 -21.54 2.70 4.70
C THR A 128 -22.19 3.92 5.36
N GLY A 129 -21.72 4.30 6.55
CA GLY A 129 -22.16 5.53 7.21
C GLY A 129 -21.79 6.80 6.42
N ALA A 130 -20.56 6.88 5.92
CA ALA A 130 -20.10 7.99 5.10
C ALA A 130 -20.90 8.11 3.78
N ILE A 131 -21.17 6.99 3.10
CA ILE A 131 -22.03 6.94 1.91
C ILE A 131 -23.41 7.52 2.23
N GLY A 132 -24.06 7.05 3.31
CA GLY A 132 -25.40 7.52 3.67
C GLY A 132 -25.45 9.01 4.06
N VAL A 133 -24.38 9.56 4.65
CA VAL A 133 -24.27 11.02 4.89
C VAL A 133 -24.14 11.77 3.57
N SER A 134 -23.34 11.26 2.64
CA SER A 134 -23.10 11.88 1.35
C SER A 134 -24.29 11.87 0.40
N GLU A 135 -25.07 10.79 0.39
CA GLU A 135 -26.34 10.71 -0.33
C GLU A 135 -27.32 11.77 0.17
N ARG A 136 -27.44 11.92 1.50
CA ARG A 136 -28.28 12.97 2.12
C ARG A 136 -27.77 14.38 1.87
N ALA A 137 -26.47 14.54 1.65
CA ALA A 137 -25.85 15.80 1.25
C ALA A 137 -26.02 16.09 -0.26
N GLY A 138 -26.70 15.23 -1.02
CA GLY A 138 -26.98 15.43 -2.45
C GLY A 138 -25.77 15.16 -3.36
N LEU A 139 -24.74 14.45 -2.87
CA LEU A 139 -23.61 14.05 -3.69
C LEU A 139 -24.03 12.94 -4.65
N SER A 140 -23.53 12.99 -5.89
CA SER A 140 -23.85 11.98 -6.90
C SER A 140 -23.23 10.63 -6.53
N GLU A 141 -23.89 9.54 -6.92
CA GLU A 141 -23.37 8.17 -6.71
C GLU A 141 -21.97 8.00 -7.32
N ALA A 142 -21.72 8.62 -8.48
CA ALA A 142 -20.42 8.65 -9.13
C ALA A 142 -19.35 9.30 -8.24
N LEU A 143 -19.64 10.46 -7.64
CA LEU A 143 -18.70 11.16 -6.77
C LEU A 143 -18.44 10.37 -5.47
N ILE A 144 -19.49 9.75 -4.90
CA ILE A 144 -19.38 8.90 -3.72
C ILE A 144 -18.51 7.67 -4.01
N GLY A 145 -18.70 7.03 -5.16
CA GLY A 145 -17.91 5.89 -5.61
C GLY A 145 -16.43 6.24 -5.82
N LEU A 146 -16.16 7.39 -6.44
CA LEU A 146 -14.81 7.84 -6.76
C LEU A 146 -14.02 8.30 -5.52
N THR A 147 -14.70 8.73 -4.46
CA THR A 147 -14.05 9.33 -3.29
C THR A 147 -14.20 8.45 -2.05
N ILE A 148 -15.40 8.33 -1.49
CA ILE A 148 -15.65 7.69 -0.20
C ILE A 148 -15.44 6.19 -0.27
N VAL A 149 -15.93 5.55 -1.32
CA VAL A 149 -15.76 4.10 -1.50
C VAL A 149 -14.29 3.78 -1.78
N ALA A 150 -13.63 4.57 -2.63
CA ALA A 150 -12.23 4.40 -2.98
C ALA A 150 -11.29 4.57 -1.76
N ILE A 151 -11.51 5.60 -0.94
CA ILE A 151 -10.79 5.76 0.34
C ILE A 151 -11.17 4.64 1.31
N GLY A 152 -12.44 4.25 1.30
CA GLY A 152 -13.04 3.24 2.16
C GLY A 152 -12.34 1.90 2.16
N THR A 153 -11.94 1.41 0.98
CA THR A 153 -11.21 0.14 0.84
C THR A 153 -9.83 0.17 1.48
N SER A 154 -9.22 1.34 1.59
CA SER A 154 -7.90 1.57 2.19
C SER A 154 -7.97 1.95 3.67
N LEU A 155 -9.16 2.08 4.27
CA LEU A 155 -9.30 2.43 5.67
C LEU A 155 -8.64 1.46 6.65
N PRO A 156 -8.74 0.12 6.49
CA PRO A 156 -8.04 -0.81 7.38
C PRO A 156 -6.52 -0.57 7.37
N GLU A 157 -5.94 -0.38 6.19
CA GLU A 157 -4.52 -0.10 5.98
C GLU A 157 -4.12 1.28 6.53
N LEU A 158 -5.00 2.28 6.38
CA LEU A 158 -4.84 3.61 6.96
C LEU A 158 -4.76 3.54 8.48
N VAL A 159 -5.73 2.87 9.11
CA VAL A 159 -5.83 2.77 10.56
C VAL A 159 -4.63 2.02 11.13
N THR A 160 -4.26 0.88 10.55
CA THR A 160 -3.09 0.10 10.99
C THR A 160 -1.78 0.89 10.86
N SER A 161 -1.58 1.58 9.73
CA SER A 161 -0.39 2.41 9.50
C SER A 161 -0.32 3.60 10.47
N VAL A 162 -1.45 4.29 10.70
CA VAL A 162 -1.53 5.41 11.66
C VAL A 162 -1.26 4.94 13.09
N ILE A 163 -1.79 3.78 13.49
CA ILE A 163 -1.54 3.20 14.82
C ILE A 163 -0.06 2.85 14.99
N ALA A 164 0.56 2.23 13.98
CA ALA A 164 1.97 1.85 14.01
C ALA A 164 2.88 3.08 14.19
N VAL A 165 2.69 4.14 13.40
CA VAL A 165 3.50 5.37 13.55
C VAL A 165 3.27 6.06 14.90
N ARG A 166 2.05 6.05 15.44
CA ARG A 166 1.76 6.62 16.77
C ARG A 166 2.37 5.81 17.91
N ARG A 167 2.67 4.53 17.69
CA ARG A 167 3.39 3.66 18.63
C ARG A 167 4.92 3.73 18.46
N GLY A 168 5.43 4.62 17.62
CA GLY A 168 6.86 4.72 17.33
C GLY A 168 7.39 3.64 16.38
N GLN A 169 6.51 2.82 15.79
CA GLN A 169 6.83 1.74 14.86
C GLN A 169 6.75 2.23 13.40
N GLY A 170 7.45 3.33 13.11
CA GLY A 170 7.39 3.99 11.80
C GLY A 170 7.99 3.16 10.66
N ASP A 171 9.02 2.39 10.96
CA ASP A 171 9.64 1.41 10.08
C ASP A 171 8.65 0.30 9.66
N VAL A 172 7.84 -0.19 10.60
CA VAL A 172 6.77 -1.16 10.34
C VAL A 172 5.71 -0.58 9.41
N ALA A 173 5.25 0.64 9.68
CA ALA A 173 4.28 1.33 8.82
C ALA A 173 4.82 1.53 7.40
N PHE A 174 6.08 1.97 7.28
CA PHE A 174 6.74 2.16 6.00
C PHE A 174 6.90 0.86 5.20
N GLY A 175 7.38 -0.19 5.88
CA GLY A 175 7.54 -1.52 5.30
C GLY A 175 6.22 -2.13 4.84
N ASN A 176 5.14 -1.94 5.61
CA ASN A 176 3.79 -2.37 5.24
C ASN A 176 3.33 -1.70 3.94
N ILE A 177 3.50 -0.37 3.82
CA ILE A 177 3.11 0.35 2.60
C ILE A 177 3.91 -0.13 1.39
N ILE A 178 5.25 -0.20 1.47
CA ILE A 178 6.06 -0.67 0.34
C ILE A 178 5.70 -2.11 -0.03
N GLY A 179 5.59 -3.00 0.97
CA GLY A 179 5.22 -4.40 0.78
C GLY A 179 3.86 -4.56 0.11
N SER A 180 2.83 -3.83 0.55
CA SER A 180 1.50 -3.84 -0.05
C SER A 180 1.52 -3.36 -1.50
N ASN A 181 2.30 -2.31 -1.83
CA ASN A 181 2.43 -1.86 -3.21
C ASN A 181 3.08 -2.93 -4.11
N ILE A 182 4.18 -3.54 -3.64
CA ILE A 182 4.84 -4.65 -4.35
C ILE A 182 3.87 -5.83 -4.53
N PHE A 183 3.12 -6.19 -3.49
CA PHE A 183 2.16 -7.29 -3.53
C PHE A 183 0.97 -6.99 -4.46
N ASN A 184 0.47 -5.76 -4.48
CA ASN A 184 -0.60 -5.35 -5.39
C ASN A 184 -0.17 -5.48 -6.86
N ILE A 185 1.06 -5.04 -7.17
CA ILE A 185 1.60 -5.09 -8.53
C ILE A 185 1.98 -6.52 -8.94
N LEU A 186 2.76 -7.23 -8.13
CA LEU A 186 3.29 -8.53 -8.53
C LEU A 186 2.32 -9.69 -8.21
N GLY A 187 1.58 -9.57 -7.11
CA GLY A 187 0.65 -10.59 -6.61
C GLY A 187 -0.74 -10.42 -7.19
N ILE A 188 -1.45 -9.35 -6.82
CA ILE A 188 -2.86 -9.19 -7.22
C ILE A 188 -3.00 -9.08 -8.75
N LEU A 189 -2.27 -8.15 -9.39
CA LEU A 189 -2.30 -8.02 -10.84
C LEU A 189 -1.74 -9.29 -11.52
N GLY A 190 -0.66 -9.86 -10.98
CA GLY A 190 -0.02 -11.07 -11.52
C GLY A 190 -0.95 -12.28 -11.55
N VAL A 191 -1.54 -12.62 -10.40
CA VAL A 191 -2.50 -13.74 -10.27
C VAL A 191 -3.72 -13.49 -11.13
N THR A 192 -4.28 -12.27 -11.11
CA THR A 192 -5.48 -11.94 -11.88
C THR A 192 -5.22 -12.12 -13.38
N ALA A 193 -4.09 -11.62 -13.88
CA ALA A 193 -3.71 -11.75 -15.29
C ALA A 193 -3.37 -13.20 -15.70
N ALA A 194 -2.75 -13.97 -14.81
CA ALA A 194 -2.46 -15.38 -15.04
C ALA A 194 -3.74 -16.21 -15.22
N VAL A 195 -4.77 -15.95 -14.41
CA VAL A 195 -6.08 -16.60 -14.51
C VAL A 195 -6.82 -16.10 -15.76
N ARG A 196 -6.98 -14.78 -15.88
CA ARG A 196 -7.72 -14.13 -16.97
C ARG A 196 -6.95 -12.93 -17.52
N PRO A 197 -6.52 -12.96 -18.80
CA PRO A 197 -5.92 -11.81 -19.45
C PRO A 197 -6.74 -10.53 -19.28
N LEU A 198 -6.07 -9.41 -19.04
CA LEU A 198 -6.70 -8.15 -18.73
C LEU A 198 -6.48 -7.15 -19.85
N THR A 199 -7.57 -6.55 -20.33
CA THR A 199 -7.51 -5.34 -21.15
C THR A 199 -7.37 -4.12 -20.24
N VAL A 200 -6.42 -3.25 -20.57
CA VAL A 200 -6.16 -2.01 -19.85
C VAL A 200 -7.04 -0.91 -20.46
N PRO A 201 -7.91 -0.25 -19.68
CA PRO A 201 -8.62 0.95 -20.10
C PRO A 201 -7.65 2.09 -20.42
N ASP A 202 -7.94 2.86 -21.46
CA ASP A 202 -7.06 3.94 -21.91
C ASP A 202 -6.92 5.05 -20.84
N GLU A 203 -7.94 5.25 -20.00
CA GLU A 203 -7.89 6.22 -18.89
C GLU A 203 -6.70 5.94 -17.96
N ILE A 204 -6.52 4.65 -17.60
CA ILE A 204 -5.46 4.19 -16.71
C ILE A 204 -4.08 4.39 -17.37
N ALA A 205 -3.97 4.09 -18.66
CA ALA A 205 -2.71 4.23 -19.40
C ALA A 205 -2.34 5.70 -19.64
N ARG A 206 -3.32 6.60 -19.74
CA ARG A 206 -3.12 8.04 -19.96
C ARG A 206 -2.68 8.79 -18.70
N LEU A 207 -3.24 8.46 -17.54
CA LEU A 207 -3.01 9.25 -16.31
C LEU A 207 -2.57 8.39 -15.12
N ASP A 208 -3.41 7.46 -14.67
CA ASP A 208 -3.24 6.80 -13.37
C ASP A 208 -1.90 6.09 -13.23
N ILE A 209 -1.43 5.41 -14.28
CA ILE A 209 -0.16 4.69 -14.23
C ILE A 209 1.06 5.63 -14.06
N TRP A 210 0.97 6.84 -14.62
CA TRP A 210 2.00 7.87 -14.47
C TRP A 210 1.98 8.48 -13.09
N VAL A 211 0.79 8.72 -12.53
CA VAL A 211 0.63 9.19 -11.14
C VAL A 211 1.18 8.15 -10.16
N MET A 212 0.87 6.86 -10.36
CA MET A 212 1.42 5.77 -9.55
C MET A 212 2.96 5.73 -9.62
N THR A 213 3.52 5.85 -10.82
CA THR A 213 4.96 5.84 -11.03
C THR A 213 5.64 7.03 -10.36
N ALA A 214 5.07 8.23 -10.52
CA ALA A 214 5.55 9.45 -9.88
C ALA A 214 5.45 9.35 -8.34
N ALA A 215 4.37 8.79 -7.80
CA ALA A 215 4.19 8.58 -6.38
C ALA A 215 5.24 7.61 -5.80
N ALA A 216 5.47 6.47 -6.46
CA ALA A 216 6.50 5.51 -6.03
C ALA A 216 7.91 6.12 -6.09
N LEU A 217 8.22 6.87 -7.14
CA LEU A 217 9.49 7.57 -7.26
C LEU A 217 9.65 8.64 -6.17
N ALA A 218 8.63 9.47 -5.96
CA ALA A 218 8.63 10.49 -4.91
C ALA A 218 8.84 9.85 -3.54
N LEU A 219 8.12 8.76 -3.23
CA LEU A 219 8.31 8.01 -2.00
C LEU A 219 9.77 7.61 -1.78
N VAL A 220 10.39 6.96 -2.76
CA VAL A 220 11.78 6.48 -2.63
C VAL A 220 12.76 7.65 -2.47
N LEU A 221 12.56 8.75 -3.21
CA LEU A 221 13.43 9.93 -3.11
C LEU A 221 13.29 10.65 -1.77
N LEU A 222 12.06 10.86 -1.30
CA LEU A 222 11.77 11.52 -0.02
C LEU A 222 12.27 10.65 1.14
N ALA A 223 11.98 9.36 1.13
CA ALA A 223 12.47 8.42 2.15
C ALA A 223 14.01 8.34 2.21
N ARG A 224 14.68 8.50 1.06
CA ARG A 224 16.15 8.55 0.99
C ARG A 224 16.71 9.89 1.48
N SER A 225 15.92 10.97 1.36
CA SER A 225 16.27 12.30 1.86
C SER A 225 16.25 12.31 3.40
N GLY A 226 17.40 12.09 4.01
CA GLY A 226 17.53 12.12 5.47
C GLY A 226 16.93 10.92 6.20
N TRP A 227 16.69 9.80 5.49
CA TRP A 227 16.20 8.52 6.05
C TRP A 227 14.91 8.66 6.86
N ARG A 228 14.04 9.57 6.43
CA ARG A 228 12.75 9.85 7.06
C ARG A 228 11.80 10.47 6.06
N VAL A 229 10.51 10.29 6.28
CA VAL A 229 9.46 11.09 5.65
C VAL A 229 8.95 12.09 6.68
N SER A 230 9.21 13.37 6.44
CA SER A 230 8.85 14.48 7.31
C SER A 230 7.36 14.83 7.20
N ARG A 231 6.87 15.64 8.15
CA ARG A 231 5.47 16.12 8.16
C ARG A 231 5.13 16.95 6.92
N SER A 232 6.06 17.80 6.48
CA SER A 232 5.88 18.63 5.29
C SER A 232 5.80 17.79 4.03
N GLU A 233 6.61 16.73 3.93
CA GLU A 233 6.57 15.78 2.81
C GLU A 233 5.27 14.99 2.83
N GLY A 234 4.82 14.52 4.00
CA GLY A 234 3.50 13.90 4.14
C GLY A 234 2.36 14.84 3.73
N GLY A 235 2.42 16.11 4.11
CA GLY A 235 1.47 17.14 3.68
C GLY A 235 1.48 17.37 2.17
N ALA A 236 2.65 17.39 1.53
CA ALA A 236 2.79 17.49 0.09
C ALA A 236 2.20 16.28 -0.63
N MET A 237 2.40 15.07 -0.09
CA MET A 237 1.80 13.84 -0.62
C MET A 237 0.27 13.85 -0.53
N LEU A 238 -0.29 14.31 0.58
CA LEU A 238 -1.74 14.50 0.73
C LEU A 238 -2.29 15.53 -0.26
N ALA A 239 -1.59 16.65 -0.45
CA ALA A 239 -1.97 17.65 -1.44
C ALA A 239 -1.93 17.08 -2.87
N ALA A 240 -0.92 16.27 -3.19
CA ALA A 240 -0.83 15.57 -4.47
C ALA A 240 -1.98 14.57 -4.67
N TYR A 241 -2.38 13.83 -3.62
CA TYR A 241 -3.54 12.94 -3.68
C TYR A 241 -4.85 13.72 -3.92
N ALA A 242 -5.05 14.83 -3.21
CA ALA A 242 -6.23 15.68 -3.38
C ALA A 242 -6.28 16.29 -4.79
N LEU A 243 -5.14 16.73 -5.34
CA LEU A 243 -5.03 17.21 -6.71
C LEU A 243 -5.37 16.10 -7.72
N TYR A 244 -4.83 14.90 -7.54
CA TYR A 244 -5.14 13.75 -8.38
C TYR A 244 -6.65 13.43 -8.37
N LEU A 245 -7.29 13.39 -7.19
CA LEU A 245 -8.74 13.21 -7.10
C LEU A 245 -9.50 14.36 -7.77
N GLY A 246 -9.07 15.60 -7.59
CA GLY A 246 -9.69 16.76 -8.23
C GLY A 246 -9.63 16.70 -9.75
N VAL A 247 -8.50 16.26 -10.31
CA VAL A 247 -8.34 16.04 -11.76
C VAL A 247 -9.26 14.91 -12.23
N LEU A 248 -9.32 13.80 -11.50
CA LEU A 248 -10.15 12.65 -11.84
C LEU A 248 -11.65 13.01 -11.83
N ILE A 249 -12.08 13.79 -10.84
CA ILE A 249 -13.46 14.32 -10.75
C ILE A 249 -13.77 15.29 -11.90
N ALA A 250 -12.82 16.15 -12.28
CA ALA A 250 -13.03 17.11 -13.38
C ALA A 250 -13.07 16.44 -14.77
N MET A 251 -12.50 15.24 -14.90
CA MET A 251 -12.51 14.44 -16.12
C MET A 251 -13.72 13.50 -16.22
N ALA A 252 -14.45 13.27 -15.12
CA ALA A 252 -15.61 12.39 -15.01
C ALA A 252 -16.91 13.12 -15.37
#